data_AF-A0A1I7HRN7-F1
#
_entry.id   AF-A0A1I7HRN7-F1
#
_cell.length_a   1.000
_cell.length_b   1.000
_cell.length_c   1.000
_cell.angle_alpha   90.00
_cell.angle_beta   90.00
_cell.angle_gamma   90.00
#
_symmetry.space_group_name_H-M   'P 1'
#
loop_
_entity.id
_entity.type
_entity.pdbx_description
1 polymer ?
#
loop_
_entity_poly.entity_id
_entity_poly.type
_entity_poly.pdbx_seq_one_letter_code
_entity_poly.pdbx_strand_id
1 'polypeptide(L)'
;MMRRTFIPTVIAILVTGTAISGFAAAVYHGLFFYKADGVMSRETAKRSGLMKDDGASFSAELAFRKSETGGYFYREGGITAFIDETSYTTIDLLAECERLGGCQFRK
;
A
#
# COMPACT_ATOMS: atom_id res chain seq x y z
N MET A 1 10.11 33.65 32.73
CA MET A 1 10.17 33.94 31.28
C MET A 1 10.81 32.74 30.57
N MET A 2 10.07 31.64 30.41
CA MET A 2 10.56 30.40 29.74
C MET A 2 9.52 29.81 28.79
N ARG A 3 8.21 30.00 29.04
CA ARG A 3 7.14 29.45 28.19
C ARG A 3 7.16 29.86 26.71
N ARG A 4 7.79 30.98 26.34
CA ARG A 4 7.78 31.50 24.95
C ARG A 4 8.68 30.72 23.99
N THR A 5 9.74 30.08 24.49
CA THR A 5 10.69 29.35 23.63
C THR A 5 10.41 27.85 23.55
N PHE A 6 9.67 27.28 24.51
CA PHE A 6 9.35 25.85 24.52
C PHE A 6 8.23 25.48 23.53
N ILE A 7 7.23 26.34 23.40
CA ILE A 7 6.10 26.13 22.48
C ILE A 7 6.56 26.06 21.01
N PRO A 8 7.39 26.97 20.47
CA PRO A 8 7.83 26.89 19.08
C PRO A 8 8.74 25.67 18.82
N THR A 9 9.56 25.26 19.79
CA THR A 9 10.42 24.08 19.63
C THR A 9 9.60 22.78 19.60
N VAL A 10 8.59 22.66 20.47
CA VAL A 10 7.68 21.49 20.46
C VAL A 10 6.87 21.42 19.17
N ILE A 11 6.36 22.56 18.68
CA ILE A 11 5.64 22.63 17.39
C ILE A 11 6.59 22.27 16.24
N ALA A 12 7.82 22.77 16.23
CA ALA A 12 8.80 22.44 15.19
C ALA A 12 9.13 20.94 15.18
N ILE A 13 9.32 20.31 16.35
CA ILE A 13 9.57 18.88 16.46
C ILE A 13 8.36 18.07 15.94
N LEU A 14 7.14 18.47 16.30
CA LEU A 14 5.93 17.79 15.85
C LEU A 14 5.75 17.89 14.33
N VAL A 15 5.93 19.08 13.75
CA VAL A 15 5.81 19.30 12.30
C VAL A 15 6.91 18.56 11.54
N THR A 16 8.14 18.59 12.04
CA THR A 16 9.27 17.88 11.41
C THR A 16 9.08 16.37 11.50
N GLY A 17 8.62 15.86 12.65
CA GLY A 17 8.33 14.45 12.86
C GLY A 17 7.23 13.94 11.93
N THR A 18 6.10 14.65 11.84
CA THR A 18 5.00 14.27 10.94
C THR A 18 5.40 14.37 9.47
N ALA A 19 6.18 15.38 9.09
CA ALA A 19 6.69 15.51 7.72
C ALA A 19 7.65 14.37 7.33
N ILE A 20 8.56 13.96 8.22
CA ILE A 20 9.50 12.86 7.96
C ILE A 20 8.78 11.52 7.88
N SER A 21 7.90 11.21 8.84
CA SER A 21 7.08 9.99 8.81
C SER A 21 6.18 9.98 7.56
N GLY A 22 5.66 11.16 7.22
CA GLY A 22 4.99 11.49 5.97
C GLY A 22 5.76 11.01 4.73
N PHE A 23 6.94 11.58 4.55
CA PHE A 23 7.78 11.28 3.39
C PHE A 23 8.21 9.82 3.32
N ALA A 24 8.56 9.22 4.47
CA ALA A 24 8.98 7.83 4.52
C ALA A 24 7.87 6.89 4.02
N ALA A 25 6.63 7.03 4.52
CA ALA A 25 5.54 6.15 4.10
C ALA A 25 5.21 6.30 2.61
N ALA A 26 5.24 7.53 2.08
CA ALA A 26 5.08 7.81 0.65
C ALA A 26 6.14 7.10 -0.20
N VAL A 27 7.41 7.19 0.21
CA VAL A 27 8.52 6.52 -0.47
C VAL A 27 8.39 4.99 -0.39
N TYR A 28 8.06 4.45 0.78
CA TYR A 28 7.88 3.00 0.95
C TYR A 28 6.73 2.46 0.10
N HIS A 29 5.60 3.17 0.06
CA HIS A 29 4.48 2.80 -0.78
C HIS A 29 4.88 2.86 -2.27
N GLY A 30 5.45 3.97 -2.74
CA GLY A 30 5.93 4.08 -4.12
C GLY A 30 6.94 3.00 -4.52
N LEU A 31 7.89 2.68 -3.63
CA LEU A 31 8.87 1.60 -3.85
C LEU A 31 8.22 0.23 -3.94
N PHE A 32 7.14 -0.04 -3.19
CA PHE A 32 6.41 -1.30 -3.29
C PHE A 32 5.78 -1.46 -4.67
N PHE A 33 5.07 -0.44 -5.18
CA PHE A 33 4.47 -0.47 -6.52
C PHE A 33 5.51 -0.50 -7.64
N TYR A 34 6.65 0.18 -7.45
CA TYR A 34 7.78 0.10 -8.38
C TYR A 34 8.36 -1.32 -8.44
N LYS A 35 8.49 -1.99 -7.30
CA LYS A 35 9.02 -3.37 -7.19
C LYS A 35 7.94 -4.46 -7.21
N ALA A 36 6.70 -4.13 -7.52
CA ALA A 36 5.62 -5.11 -7.59
C ALA A 36 5.86 -6.06 -8.76
N ASP A 37 5.61 -7.34 -8.54
CA ASP A 37 5.67 -8.38 -9.58
C ASP A 37 4.41 -8.36 -10.46
N GLY A 38 3.38 -7.64 -10.04
CA GLY A 38 2.22 -7.37 -10.88
C GLY A 38 1.15 -6.57 -10.16
N VAL A 39 0.08 -6.30 -10.90
CA VAL A 39 -1.11 -5.59 -10.44
C VAL A 39 -2.36 -6.38 -10.80
N MET A 40 -3.37 -6.27 -9.95
CA MET A 40 -4.68 -6.88 -10.08
C MET A 40 -5.74 -5.78 -10.04
N SER A 41 -6.69 -5.80 -10.97
CA SER A 41 -7.79 -4.84 -11.00
C SER A 41 -8.58 -4.89 -9.70
N ARG A 42 -9.20 -3.77 -9.36
CA ARG A 42 -10.02 -3.64 -8.15
C ARG A 42 -11.13 -4.69 -8.10
N GLU A 43 -11.81 -4.91 -9.22
CA GLU A 43 -12.92 -5.85 -9.35
C GLU A 43 -12.46 -7.28 -9.10
N THR A 44 -11.31 -7.67 -9.67
CA THR A 44 -10.70 -8.99 -9.43
C THR A 44 -10.27 -9.13 -7.98
N ALA A 45 -9.62 -8.12 -7.41
CA ALA A 45 -9.16 -8.13 -6.02
C ALA A 45 -10.31 -8.32 -5.02
N LYS A 46 -11.44 -7.64 -5.23
CA LYS A 46 -12.66 -7.82 -4.42
C LYS A 46 -13.24 -9.22 -4.56
N ARG A 47 -13.38 -9.72 -5.80
CA ARG A 47 -13.87 -11.08 -6.08
C ARG A 47 -12.97 -12.18 -5.50
N SER A 48 -11.68 -11.91 -5.37
CA SER A 48 -10.70 -12.81 -4.73
C SER A 48 -10.62 -12.64 -3.22
N GLY A 49 -11.42 -11.74 -2.62
CA GLY A 49 -11.42 -11.45 -1.18
C GLY A 49 -10.15 -10.76 -0.67
N LEU A 50 -9.32 -10.22 -1.56
CA LEU A 50 -8.09 -9.49 -1.19
C LEU A 50 -8.33 -8.00 -0.94
N MET A 51 -9.51 -7.51 -1.29
CA MET A 51 -9.91 -6.12 -1.10
C MET A 51 -11.33 -6.07 -0.57
N LYS A 52 -11.58 -5.15 0.36
CA LYS A 52 -12.92 -4.94 0.93
C LYS A 52 -13.86 -4.26 -0.08
N ASP A 53 -15.13 -4.63 -0.07
CA ASP A 53 -16.14 -4.04 -0.96
C ASP A 53 -16.35 -2.54 -0.70
N ASP A 54 -16.16 -2.15 0.55
CA ASP A 54 -16.29 -0.84 1.16
C ASP A 54 -14.98 -0.02 1.19
N GLY A 55 -13.88 -0.55 0.64
CA GLY A 55 -12.59 0.14 0.55
C GLY A 55 -12.68 1.42 -0.30
N ALA A 56 -11.99 2.49 0.13
CA ALA A 56 -12.06 3.84 -0.39
C ALA A 56 -12.14 3.93 -1.93
N SER A 57 -12.90 4.91 -2.43
CA SER A 57 -13.11 5.23 -3.86
C SER A 57 -11.84 5.56 -4.66
N PHE A 58 -10.66 5.50 -4.05
CA PHE A 58 -9.39 5.94 -4.64
C PHE A 58 -8.41 4.81 -4.92
N SER A 59 -8.71 3.55 -4.55
CA SER A 59 -7.84 2.44 -4.94
C SER A 59 -8.14 2.00 -6.38
N ALA A 60 -7.18 2.17 -7.28
CA ALA A 60 -7.34 1.81 -8.69
C ALA A 60 -7.06 0.32 -8.93
N GLU A 61 -6.02 -0.21 -8.29
CA GLU A 61 -5.51 -1.57 -8.51
C GLU A 61 -4.83 -2.10 -7.25
N LEU A 62 -4.69 -3.41 -7.10
CA LEU A 62 -3.97 -4.09 -6.02
C LEU A 62 -2.62 -4.56 -6.55
N ALA A 63 -1.52 -4.01 -6.03
CA ALA A 63 -0.19 -4.48 -6.39
C ALA A 63 0.20 -5.67 -5.52
N PHE A 64 0.89 -6.63 -6.12
CA PHE A 64 1.41 -7.79 -5.40
C PHE A 64 2.89 -8.00 -5.69
N ARG A 65 3.58 -8.56 -4.69
CA ARG A 65 4.98 -8.96 -4.74
C ARG A 65 5.12 -10.34 -4.14
N LYS A 66 5.74 -11.25 -4.87
CA LYS A 66 6.02 -12.61 -4.43
C LYS A 66 6.91 -12.58 -3.19
N SER A 67 6.59 -13.43 -2.22
CA SER A 67 7.47 -13.66 -1.07
C SER A 67 8.45 -14.78 -1.39
N GLU A 68 9.67 -14.66 -0.88
CA GLU A 68 10.69 -15.73 -0.96
C GLU A 68 10.23 -17.02 -0.28
N THR A 69 9.38 -16.91 0.75
CA THR A 69 8.82 -18.06 1.50
C THR A 69 7.57 -18.65 0.84
N GLY A 70 7.20 -18.20 -0.36
CA GLY A 70 5.93 -18.54 -1.01
C GLY A 70 4.81 -17.58 -0.64
N GLY A 71 3.75 -17.56 -1.45
CA GLY A 71 2.68 -16.57 -1.34
C GLY A 71 3.06 -15.18 -1.85
N TYR A 72 2.23 -14.19 -1.53
CA TYR A 72 2.34 -12.82 -2.04
C TYR A 72 2.06 -11.80 -0.94
N PHE A 73 2.95 -10.82 -0.85
CA PHE A 73 2.63 -9.55 -0.21
C PHE A 73 1.79 -8.72 -1.16
N TYR A 74 0.81 -7.99 -0.66
CA TYR A 74 0.00 -7.12 -1.49
C TYR A 74 -0.35 -5.82 -0.78
N ARG A 75 -0.64 -4.79 -1.59
CA ARG A 75 -1.11 -3.48 -1.15
C ARG A 75 -2.18 -2.98 -2.09
N GLU A 76 -3.21 -2.36 -1.53
CA GLU A 76 -4.16 -1.56 -2.31
C GLU A 76 -3.42 -0.34 -2.87
N GLY A 77 -3.65 -0.04 -4.15
CA GLY A 77 -2.98 1.02 -4.88
C GLY A 77 -3.82 2.27 -4.90
N GLY A 78 -3.37 3.29 -4.18
CA GLY A 78 -3.99 4.59 -4.11
C GLY A 78 -3.00 5.66 -3.66
N ILE A 79 -3.45 6.91 -3.59
CA ILE A 79 -2.64 8.06 -3.16
C ILE A 79 -2.36 8.02 -1.64
N THR A 80 -3.05 7.14 -0.92
CA THR A 80 -3.01 6.97 0.54
C THR A 80 -1.87 6.06 0.96
N ALA A 81 -0.64 6.48 0.68
CA ALA A 81 0.58 5.81 1.14
C ALA A 81 0.69 5.61 2.67
N PHE A 82 -0.17 6.30 3.43
CA PHE A 82 -0.17 6.36 4.89
C PHE A 82 -1.06 5.33 5.57
N ILE A 83 -2.03 4.75 4.86
CA ILE A 83 -3.08 3.93 5.47
C ILE A 83 -2.99 2.47 4.98
N ASP A 84 -2.48 2.25 3.78
CA ASP A 84 -2.43 0.91 3.21
C ASP A 84 -1.30 0.07 3.82
N GLU A 85 -1.69 -0.81 4.74
CA GLU A 85 -0.84 -1.84 5.32
C GLU A 85 -0.43 -2.86 4.24
N THR A 86 0.80 -3.38 4.36
CA THR A 86 1.18 -4.56 3.56
C THR A 86 0.46 -5.77 4.12
N SER A 87 -0.41 -6.37 3.32
CA SER A 87 -1.05 -7.63 3.65
C SER A 87 -0.32 -8.81 3.02
N TYR A 88 -0.61 -10.03 3.47
CA TYR A 88 -0.02 -11.26 2.95
C TYR A 88 -1.13 -12.27 2.62
N THR A 89 -0.93 -13.00 1.52
CA THR A 89 -1.84 -14.06 1.09
C THR A 89 -1.09 -15.23 0.48
N THR A 90 -1.66 -16.42 0.59
CA THR A 90 -1.16 -17.66 -0.02
C THR A 90 -2.08 -18.18 -1.12
N ILE A 91 -3.05 -17.38 -1.57
CA ILE A 91 -3.91 -17.79 -2.68
C ILE A 91 -3.08 -18.05 -3.94
N ASP A 92 -3.57 -18.95 -4.78
CA ASP A 92 -2.99 -19.13 -6.12
C ASP A 92 -3.40 -17.96 -7.00
N LEU A 93 -2.55 -16.93 -6.97
CA LEU A 93 -2.80 -15.67 -7.65
C LEU A 93 -2.82 -15.86 -9.18
N LEU A 94 -2.07 -16.82 -9.72
CA LEU A 94 -2.09 -17.12 -11.15
C LEU A 94 -3.43 -17.76 -11.54
N ALA A 95 -3.85 -18.80 -10.81
CA ALA A 95 -5.13 -19.46 -11.06
C ALA A 95 -6.31 -18.48 -10.93
N GLU A 96 -6.28 -17.58 -9.93
CA GLU A 96 -7.33 -16.57 -9.79
C GLU A 96 -7.32 -15.54 -10.90
N CYS A 97 -6.14 -15.09 -11.33
CA CYS A 97 -6.01 -14.19 -12.46
C CYS A 97 -6.46 -14.83 -13.79
N GLU A 98 -6.22 -16.11 -14.00
CA GLU A 98 -6.72 -16.85 -15.17
C GLU A 98 -8.25 -17.00 -15.14
N ARG A 99 -8.82 -17.25 -13.96
CA ARG A 99 -10.26 -17.44 -13.77
C ARG A 99 -11.07 -16.14 -13.88
N LEU A 100 -10.56 -15.07 -13.27
CA LEU A 100 -11.29 -13.79 -13.13
C LEU A 100 -10.84 -12.72 -14.12
N GLY A 101 -9.63 -12.85 -14.68
CA GLY A 101 -9.02 -11.83 -15.52
C GLY A 101 -8.56 -10.59 -14.72
N GLY A 102 -8.15 -9.55 -15.45
CA GLY A 102 -7.83 -8.25 -14.86
C GLY A 102 -6.51 -8.19 -14.09
N CYS A 103 -5.56 -9.09 -14.36
CA CYS A 103 -4.22 -9.04 -13.78
C CYS A 103 -3.17 -8.74 -14.84
N GLN A 104 -2.13 -8.01 -14.44
CA GLN A 104 -0.94 -7.74 -15.24
C GLN A 104 0.30 -8.11 -14.43
N PHE A 105 0.99 -9.17 -14.85
CA PHE A 105 2.25 -9.58 -14.25
C PHE A 105 3.40 -8.88 -14.99
N ARG A 106 4.37 -8.37 -14.24
CA ARG A 106 5.66 -7.93 -14.79
C ARG A 106 6.54 -9.18 -14.98
N LYS A 107 7.26 -9.21 -16.11
CA LYS A 107 8.21 -10.27 -16.43
C LYS A 107 9.53 -10.08 -15.70
#